data_AF-A0A954E2M5-F1
#
_entry.id   AF-A0A954E2M5-F1
#
_cell.length_a   1.000
_cell.length_b   1.000
_cell.length_c   1.000
_cell.angle_alpha   90.00
_cell.angle_beta   90.00
_cell.angle_gamma   90.00
#
_symmetry.space_group_name_H-M   'P 1'
#
loop_
_entity.id
_entity.type
_entity.pdbx_description
1 polymer ?
#
loop_
_entity_poly.entity_id
_entity_poly.type
_entity_poly.pdbx_seq_one_letter_code
_entity_poly.pdbx_strand_id
1 'polypeptide(L)'
;MKRTVPLLIAAICGFVLIITAFIPATVTWGETATVWFDVLAAIAFILGGGNLLKVHLRKVSDRAAGWAYSLITVVTFLLTLGVGLLKWGVPPGSDQEFFGYSFASLSVADLPEELTFRLPVDLPGDLAAGTLPASVRRQLRMTFAENDSQRLGTLEFHGWMTSSQKSDLLGFHDLLDWKCAVEQLAERSAPPASLAGKVSYFAEHEALAISGTLPEATEQELRAISATQPWTAAVTELARLARAPTSRTLQYIPSGLQVPSSREDSLKLQGQTLTVIGPMTPEMRAELTDVFPRVRPLAEQEIERFVADMGDTLSEDQQNLLRGMLGSLWNAEQLITVLNDAGKSQPVKKTYCELRAEQLAGVDDLSPTRDSSEPDTQLNAAQVEALTAAVMNPEVNLRTLGSVLSELGPWIPSQESALQKFRQRLPTIGQRNRTLVAALTLGDGQLPRATLDLLLAPYREEHLWNNEVFALYEAAHRVKYAWSGGYLQDGSPFWWSYEYAFKPLTATMFALLAFYVASAAFRAFRAKNLEAFLLLATAFIILLGRTPTGVWLTSGLPDSLSILRIENMTAFILSVINTAGNRAIMIGIALGIVSTSLKILLGVDRSYLGSGD
;
A
#
# COMPACT_ATOMS: atom_id res chain seq x y z
N MET A 1 8.47 -22.66 40.03
CA MET A 1 8.02 -23.42 38.84
C MET A 1 9.20 -23.60 37.91
N LYS A 2 9.45 -24.84 37.48
CA LYS A 2 10.73 -25.25 36.86
C LYS A 2 10.85 -24.63 35.46
N ARG A 3 11.92 -23.85 35.28
CA ARG A 3 12.22 -22.99 34.11
C ARG A 3 12.33 -23.74 32.77
N THR A 4 12.34 -25.06 32.82
CA THR A 4 12.30 -25.97 31.67
C THR A 4 11.02 -25.80 30.85
N VAL A 5 9.89 -25.47 31.47
CA VAL A 5 8.60 -25.37 30.75
C VAL A 5 8.57 -24.17 29.79
N PRO A 6 8.87 -22.92 30.22
CA PRO A 6 8.93 -21.79 29.27
C PRO A 6 9.96 -21.96 28.16
N LEU A 7 11.11 -22.57 28.46
CA LEU A 7 12.19 -22.78 27.49
C LEU A 7 11.85 -23.85 26.44
N LEU A 8 11.16 -24.92 26.85
CA LEU A 8 10.67 -25.96 25.94
C LEU A 8 9.56 -25.41 25.02
N ILE A 9 8.68 -24.57 25.56
CA ILE A 9 7.67 -23.85 24.77
C ILE A 9 8.36 -22.97 23.70
N ALA A 10 9.35 -22.18 24.09
CA ALA A 10 10.09 -21.31 23.14
C ALA A 10 10.80 -22.10 22.02
N ALA A 11 11.42 -23.25 22.37
CA ALA A 11 12.08 -24.11 21.39
C ALA A 11 11.09 -24.74 20.40
N ILE A 12 9.94 -25.21 20.89
CA ILE A 12 8.87 -25.76 20.05
C ILE A 12 8.33 -24.68 19.11
N CYS A 13 8.05 -23.47 19.63
CA CYS A 13 7.59 -22.35 18.80
C CYS A 13 8.60 -22.00 17.69
N GLY A 14 9.90 -21.95 18.00
CA GLY A 14 10.94 -21.71 17.00
C GLY A 14 10.98 -22.78 15.91
N PHE A 15 10.79 -24.05 16.27
CA PHE A 15 10.76 -25.15 15.31
C PHE A 15 9.51 -25.11 14.42
N VAL A 16 8.35 -24.77 14.98
CA VAL A 16 7.10 -24.57 14.24
C VAL A 16 7.28 -23.48 13.17
N LEU A 17 7.84 -22.32 13.53
CA LEU A 17 8.09 -21.21 12.60
C LEU A 17 9.05 -21.58 11.45
N ILE A 18 10.01 -22.47 11.70
CA ILE A 18 10.91 -22.97 10.65
C ILE A 18 10.14 -23.89 9.71
N ILE A 19 9.37 -24.84 10.24
CA ILE A 19 8.59 -25.80 9.42
C ILE A 19 7.58 -25.07 8.53
N THR A 20 6.92 -24.04 9.06
CA THR A 20 5.88 -23.30 8.31
C THR A 20 6.40 -22.62 7.05
N ALA A 21 7.70 -22.32 6.98
CA ALA A 21 8.32 -21.73 5.80
C ALA A 21 8.53 -22.75 4.65
N PHE A 22 8.56 -24.05 4.95
CA PHE A 22 8.83 -25.10 3.97
C PHE A 22 7.60 -25.95 3.62
N ILE A 23 6.55 -25.96 4.45
CA ILE A 23 5.35 -26.80 4.26
C ILE A 23 4.07 -25.93 4.17
N PRO A 24 3.49 -25.74 2.97
CA PRO A 24 2.33 -24.86 2.74
C PRO A 24 1.11 -25.16 3.61
N ALA A 25 0.86 -26.44 3.95
CA ALA A 25 -0.28 -26.84 4.78
C ALA A 25 -0.17 -26.38 6.26
N THR A 26 1.02 -25.96 6.70
CA THR A 26 1.29 -25.58 8.10
C THR A 26 1.37 -24.07 8.33
N VAL A 27 1.14 -23.25 7.29
CA VAL A 27 1.29 -21.78 7.34
C VAL A 27 0.48 -21.14 8.48
N THR A 28 -0.73 -21.63 8.74
CA THR A 28 -1.62 -21.15 9.83
C THR A 28 -1.06 -21.37 11.24
N TRP A 29 -0.16 -22.35 11.42
CA TRP A 29 0.52 -22.57 12.70
C TRP A 29 1.55 -21.47 12.97
N GLY A 30 2.16 -20.93 11.91
CA GLY A 30 3.10 -19.81 11.99
C GLY A 30 2.39 -18.52 12.38
N GLU A 31 1.20 -18.29 11.83
CA GLU A 31 0.32 -17.17 12.23
C GLU A 31 -0.05 -17.26 13.71
N THR A 32 -0.47 -18.46 14.16
CA THR A 32 -0.80 -18.72 15.57
C THR A 32 0.42 -18.50 16.48
N ALA A 33 1.59 -19.02 16.10
CA ALA A 33 2.82 -18.83 16.86
C ALA A 33 3.26 -17.36 16.92
N THR A 34 3.02 -16.59 15.85
CA THR A 34 3.29 -15.16 15.79
C THR A 34 2.40 -14.39 16.78
N VAL A 35 1.11 -14.73 16.87
CA VAL A 35 0.21 -14.12 17.88
C VAL A 35 0.71 -14.36 19.31
N TRP A 36 1.14 -15.59 19.63
CA TRP A 36 1.72 -15.90 20.94
C TRP A 36 3.04 -15.16 21.19
N PHE A 37 3.87 -15.02 20.16
CA PHE A 37 5.09 -14.23 20.23
C PHE A 37 4.78 -12.76 20.51
N ASP A 38 3.79 -12.17 19.84
CA ASP A 38 3.40 -10.77 20.04
C ASP A 38 2.93 -10.51 21.48
N VAL A 39 2.21 -11.45 22.09
CA VAL A 39 1.82 -11.39 23.51
C VAL A 39 3.04 -11.39 24.43
N LEU A 40 4.02 -12.26 24.17
CA LEU A 40 5.26 -12.32 24.95
C LEU A 40 6.13 -11.08 24.72
N ALA A 41 6.20 -10.58 23.49
CA ALA A 41 6.93 -9.37 23.13
C ALA A 41 6.33 -8.15 23.83
N ALA A 42 5.00 -8.03 23.90
CA ALA A 42 4.33 -6.96 24.64
C ALA A 42 4.75 -6.93 26.12
N ILE A 43 4.79 -8.09 26.79
CA ILE A 43 5.24 -8.22 28.18
C ILE A 43 6.74 -7.86 28.30
N ALA A 44 7.56 -8.34 27.36
CA ALA A 44 8.99 -8.05 27.33
C ALA A 44 9.27 -6.55 27.12
N PHE A 45 8.51 -5.85 26.27
CA PHE A 45 8.64 -4.41 26.08
C PHE A 45 8.28 -3.63 27.34
N ILE A 46 7.24 -4.04 28.08
CA ILE A 46 6.90 -3.43 29.37
C ILE A 46 8.03 -3.61 30.38
N LEU A 47 8.57 -4.82 30.50
CA LEU A 47 9.68 -5.11 31.40
C LEU A 47 10.97 -4.39 30.99
N GLY A 48 11.27 -4.36 29.70
CA GLY A 48 12.43 -3.67 29.12
C GLY A 48 12.37 -2.16 29.32
N GLY A 49 11.23 -1.55 28.99
CA GLY A 49 10.96 -0.13 29.21
C GLY A 49 10.99 0.23 30.70
N GLY A 50 10.37 -0.61 31.54
CA GLY A 50 10.40 -0.45 33.00
C GLY A 50 11.81 -0.53 33.59
N ASN A 51 12.64 -1.46 33.09
CA ASN A 51 14.04 -1.58 33.51
C ASN A 51 14.88 -0.38 33.06
N LEU A 52 14.72 0.06 31.81
CA LEU A 52 15.37 1.27 31.29
C LEU A 52 15.01 2.48 32.17
N LEU A 53 13.72 2.68 32.43
CA LEU A 53 13.24 3.79 33.25
C LEU A 53 13.79 3.70 34.67
N LYS A 54 13.76 2.51 35.31
CA LYS A 54 14.31 2.29 36.65
C LYS A 54 15.79 2.63 36.74
N VAL A 55 16.61 2.13 35.82
CA VAL A 55 18.07 2.33 35.83
C VAL A 55 18.41 3.80 35.59
N HIS A 56 17.78 4.44 34.61
CA HIS A 56 18.09 5.82 34.27
C HIS A 56 17.50 6.83 35.26
N LEU A 57 16.27 6.62 35.77
CA LEU A 57 15.70 7.46 36.83
C LEU A 57 16.52 7.40 38.10
N ARG A 58 17.00 6.21 38.50
CA ARG A 58 17.90 6.07 39.65
C ARG A 58 19.20 6.84 39.42
N LYS A 59 19.81 6.71 38.24
CA LYS A 59 21.03 7.44 37.88
C LYS A 59 20.84 8.97 37.90
N VAL A 60 19.66 9.45 37.51
CA VAL A 60 19.27 10.87 37.57
C VAL A 60 19.06 11.32 39.02
N SER A 61 18.32 10.54 39.81
CA SER A 61 18.07 10.80 41.23
C SER A 61 19.36 10.86 42.04
N ASP A 62 20.25 9.89 41.81
CA ASP A 62 21.53 9.76 42.51
C ASP A 62 22.59 10.76 41.99
N ARG A 63 22.26 11.57 40.96
CA ARG A 63 23.17 12.52 40.27
C ARG A 63 24.53 11.90 39.89
N ALA A 64 24.54 10.63 39.54
CA ALA A 64 25.76 9.92 39.20
C ALA A 64 26.40 10.46 37.91
N ALA A 65 27.66 10.09 37.64
CA ALA A 65 28.37 10.55 36.45
C ALA A 65 27.58 10.27 35.15
N GLY A 66 27.33 11.33 34.36
CA GLY A 66 26.51 11.28 33.15
C GLY A 66 25.00 11.27 33.40
N TRP A 67 24.52 11.72 34.57
CA TRP A 67 23.09 11.81 34.88
C TRP A 67 22.31 12.66 33.85
N ALA A 68 22.90 13.74 33.32
CA ALA A 68 22.25 14.60 32.33
C ALA A 68 21.89 13.82 31.04
N TYR A 69 22.76 12.91 30.58
CA TYR A 69 22.46 12.04 29.45
C TYR A 69 21.33 11.07 29.76
N SER A 70 21.28 10.56 30.99
CA SER A 70 20.17 9.69 31.43
C SER A 70 18.85 10.44 31.53
N LEU A 71 18.87 11.73 31.89
CA LEU A 71 17.68 12.58 31.87
C LEU A 71 17.18 12.77 30.43
N ILE A 72 18.08 13.04 29.48
CA ILE A 72 17.73 13.14 28.06
C ILE A 72 17.10 11.82 27.59
N THR A 73 17.70 10.67 27.89
CA THR A 73 17.15 9.35 27.54
C THR A 73 15.75 9.15 28.10
N VAL A 74 15.52 9.48 29.37
CA VAL A 74 14.20 9.35 30.01
C VAL A 74 13.18 10.28 29.34
N VAL A 75 13.52 11.55 29.12
CA VAL A 75 12.62 12.53 28.50
C VAL A 75 12.28 12.10 27.06
N THR A 76 13.27 11.72 26.25
CA THR A 76 13.04 11.25 24.88
C THR A 76 12.22 9.97 24.87
N PHE A 77 12.51 9.00 25.73
CA PHE A 77 11.74 7.76 25.85
C PHE A 77 10.26 8.05 26.19
N LEU A 78 10.00 8.93 27.16
CA LEU A 78 8.63 9.30 27.56
C LEU A 78 7.90 10.08 26.46
N LEU A 79 8.58 10.98 25.74
CA LEU A 79 8.00 11.68 24.60
C LEU A 79 7.63 10.72 23.48
N THR A 80 8.55 9.83 23.08
CA THR A 80 8.29 8.84 22.03
C THR A 80 7.18 7.86 22.43
N LEU A 81 7.19 7.40 23.68
CA LEU A 81 6.12 6.56 24.22
C LEU A 81 4.77 7.28 24.22
N GLY A 82 4.74 8.55 24.61
CA GLY A 82 3.55 9.40 24.59
C GLY A 82 3.00 9.58 23.18
N VAL A 83 3.86 9.91 22.21
CA VAL A 83 3.47 10.01 20.79
C VAL A 83 2.86 8.71 20.28
N GLY A 84 3.50 7.56 20.58
CA GLY A 84 3.00 6.25 20.15
C GLY A 84 1.68 5.85 20.81
N LEU A 85 1.56 6.02 22.13
CA LEU A 85 0.34 5.65 22.89
C LEU A 85 -0.85 6.55 22.56
N LEU A 86 -0.60 7.85 22.39
CA LEU A 86 -1.62 8.82 22.00
C LEU A 86 -1.89 8.83 20.49
N LYS A 87 -1.17 7.98 19.74
CA LYS A 87 -1.23 7.89 18.28
C LYS A 87 -1.09 9.26 17.61
N TRP A 88 -0.27 10.15 18.18
CA TRP A 88 -0.05 11.48 17.63
C TRP A 88 0.65 11.38 16.27
N GLY A 89 0.01 11.89 15.23
CA GLY A 89 0.53 11.83 13.86
C GLY A 89 0.42 10.45 13.19
N VAL A 90 -0.30 9.49 13.80
CA VAL A 90 -0.68 8.25 13.12
C VAL A 90 -1.94 8.54 12.31
N PRO A 91 -1.91 8.42 10.97
CA PRO A 91 -3.11 8.62 10.20
C PRO A 91 -4.14 7.54 10.53
N PRO A 92 -5.42 7.87 10.45
CA PRO A 92 -6.43 6.86 10.25
C PRO A 92 -6.11 6.16 8.90
N GLY A 93 -6.34 4.85 8.75
CA GLY A 93 -5.91 4.09 7.56
C GLY A 93 -6.38 4.70 6.23
N SER A 94 -5.86 4.27 5.07
CA SER A 94 -6.30 4.79 3.76
C SER A 94 -7.79 4.58 3.47
N ASP A 95 -8.42 3.69 4.22
CA ASP A 95 -9.86 3.42 4.36
C ASP A 95 -10.62 4.46 5.20
N GLN A 96 -9.92 5.40 5.84
CA GLN A 96 -10.46 6.32 6.85
C GLN A 96 -10.30 7.81 6.46
N GLU A 97 -9.41 8.15 5.54
CA GLU A 97 -9.43 9.46 4.86
C GLU A 97 -10.37 9.41 3.66
N PHE A 98 -11.57 9.94 3.86
CA PHE A 98 -12.63 9.99 2.87
C PHE A 98 -12.36 11.07 1.81
N PHE A 99 -11.30 10.89 1.03
CA PHE A 99 -11.00 11.74 -0.11
C PHE A 99 -12.15 11.74 -1.11
N GLY A 100 -12.47 12.93 -1.64
CA GLY A 100 -13.61 13.09 -2.52
C GLY A 100 -14.96 13.18 -1.82
N TYR A 101 -15.04 13.10 -0.48
CA TYR A 101 -16.32 13.19 0.22
C TYR A 101 -16.61 14.58 0.81
N SER A 102 -17.88 14.96 0.77
CA SER A 102 -18.46 16.01 1.61
C SER A 102 -19.29 15.37 2.71
N PHE A 103 -19.31 15.98 3.90
CA PHE A 103 -20.02 15.45 5.07
C PHE A 103 -20.99 16.48 5.63
N ALA A 104 -22.16 16.01 6.05
CA ALA A 104 -23.07 16.76 6.91
C ALA A 104 -23.39 15.94 8.16
N SER A 105 -23.43 16.62 9.30
CA SER A 105 -23.74 16.00 10.59
C SER A 105 -25.17 15.48 10.59
N LEU A 106 -25.35 14.21 10.93
CA LEU A 106 -26.63 13.54 11.09
C LEU A 106 -26.46 12.32 12.01
N SER A 107 -26.99 12.40 13.23
CA SER A 107 -26.90 11.28 14.17
C SER A 107 -27.72 10.08 13.69
N VAL A 108 -27.41 8.89 14.20
CA VAL A 108 -28.17 7.68 13.84
C VAL A 108 -29.62 7.78 14.31
N ALA A 109 -29.87 8.46 15.43
CA ALA A 109 -31.20 8.69 15.97
C ALA A 109 -32.02 9.69 15.14
N ASP A 110 -31.35 10.56 14.39
CA ASP A 110 -31.98 11.54 13.49
C ASP A 110 -32.20 10.98 12.07
N LEU A 111 -31.82 9.71 11.82
CA LEU A 111 -32.13 9.08 10.54
C LEU A 111 -33.65 8.95 10.38
N PRO A 112 -34.16 9.23 9.17
CA PRO A 112 -35.58 9.11 8.90
C PRO A 112 -36.07 7.66 8.97
N GLU A 113 -37.34 7.47 9.33
CA GLU A 113 -37.96 6.14 9.44
C GLU A 113 -37.96 5.40 8.10
N GLU A 114 -38.00 6.15 6.99
CA GLU A 114 -37.89 5.62 5.62
C GLU A 114 -36.55 4.93 5.35
N LEU A 115 -35.52 5.18 6.16
CA LEU A 115 -34.21 4.52 6.11
C LEU A 115 -34.05 3.46 7.22
N THR A 116 -35.14 3.02 7.84
CA THR A 116 -35.12 1.92 8.82
C THR A 116 -35.65 0.63 8.18
N PHE A 117 -34.73 -0.31 7.94
CA PHE A 117 -35.01 -1.55 7.22
C PHE A 117 -35.20 -2.70 8.20
N ARG A 118 -36.41 -3.28 8.22
CA ARG A 118 -36.77 -4.40 9.09
C ARG A 118 -36.85 -5.70 8.31
N LEU A 119 -36.20 -6.72 8.82
CA LEU A 119 -36.25 -8.09 8.32
C LEU A 119 -36.75 -9.01 9.44
N PRO A 120 -37.98 -9.54 9.32
CA PRO A 120 -38.44 -10.63 10.18
C PRO A 120 -37.54 -11.84 9.95
N VAL A 121 -37.03 -12.42 11.03
CA VAL A 121 -36.16 -13.59 11.02
C VAL A 121 -36.63 -14.60 12.04
N ASP A 122 -36.17 -15.83 11.87
CA ASP A 122 -36.40 -16.91 12.83
C ASP A 122 -35.07 -17.58 13.14
N LEU A 123 -34.29 -16.96 14.03
CA LEU A 123 -32.90 -17.34 14.29
C LEU A 123 -32.66 -17.66 15.77
N PRO A 124 -31.68 -18.52 16.09
CA PRO A 124 -31.25 -18.75 17.47
C PRO A 124 -30.87 -17.46 18.21
N GLY A 125 -31.37 -17.29 19.44
CA GLY A 125 -31.18 -16.09 20.27
C GLY A 125 -29.76 -15.90 20.77
N ASP A 126 -28.96 -16.96 20.84
CA ASP A 126 -27.54 -16.92 21.16
C ASP A 126 -26.71 -16.23 20.08
N LEU A 127 -27.24 -16.03 18.87
CA LEU A 127 -26.59 -15.20 17.85
C LEU A 127 -26.50 -13.71 18.27
N ALA A 128 -27.35 -13.26 19.18
CA ALA A 128 -27.23 -11.95 19.81
C ALA A 128 -26.25 -11.95 20.99
N ALA A 129 -25.71 -13.11 21.40
CA ALA A 129 -24.70 -13.20 22.44
C ALA A 129 -23.33 -12.79 21.87
N GLY A 130 -22.90 -11.58 22.18
CA GLY A 130 -21.61 -11.06 21.76
C GLY A 130 -21.68 -9.56 21.46
N THR A 131 -20.51 -8.94 21.33
CA THR A 131 -20.45 -7.55 20.86
C THR A 131 -20.53 -7.52 19.35
N LEU A 132 -21.59 -6.90 18.82
CA LEU A 132 -21.68 -6.61 17.39
C LEU A 132 -20.39 -5.97 16.84
N PRO A 133 -20.03 -6.26 15.57
CA PRO A 133 -18.90 -5.60 14.90
C PRO A 133 -19.01 -4.08 15.03
N ALA A 134 -17.88 -3.42 15.26
CA ALA A 134 -17.86 -1.97 15.47
C ALA A 134 -18.53 -1.21 14.32
N SER A 135 -18.34 -1.68 13.08
CA SER A 135 -18.90 -1.10 11.86
C SER A 135 -20.43 -1.02 11.81
N VAL A 136 -21.15 -1.87 12.54
CA VAL A 136 -22.62 -1.98 12.48
C VAL A 136 -23.30 -1.77 13.83
N ARG A 137 -22.56 -1.75 14.94
CA ARG A 137 -23.11 -1.69 16.30
C ARG A 137 -24.07 -0.52 16.54
N ARG A 138 -23.83 0.61 15.86
CA ARG A 138 -24.72 1.78 15.96
C ARG A 138 -25.98 1.66 15.11
N GLN A 139 -25.94 0.91 14.00
CA GLN A 139 -27.00 0.85 12.98
C GLN A 139 -27.85 -0.43 13.04
N LEU A 140 -27.31 -1.53 13.55
CA LEU A 140 -28.04 -2.79 13.68
C LEU A 140 -28.68 -2.92 15.07
N ARG A 141 -29.97 -3.26 15.08
CA ARG A 141 -30.73 -3.65 16.26
C ARG A 141 -31.29 -5.05 16.04
N MET A 142 -31.21 -5.87 17.08
CA MET A 142 -31.70 -7.25 17.07
C MET A 142 -32.76 -7.36 18.16
N THR A 143 -33.96 -7.75 17.78
CA THR A 143 -35.12 -7.84 18.68
C THR A 143 -35.57 -9.29 18.79
N PHE A 144 -35.77 -9.74 20.03
CA PHE A 144 -36.28 -11.08 20.32
C PHE A 144 -37.76 -11.20 19.93
N ALA A 145 -38.20 -12.42 19.60
CA ALA A 145 -39.60 -12.68 19.31
C ALA A 145 -40.47 -12.42 20.55
N GLU A 146 -41.66 -11.83 20.36
CA GLU A 146 -42.57 -11.42 21.46
C GLU A 146 -42.89 -12.56 22.43
N ASN A 147 -42.95 -13.80 21.93
CA ASN A 147 -43.32 -14.99 22.71
C ASN A 147 -42.15 -15.97 22.96
N ASP A 148 -40.93 -15.66 22.50
CA ASP A 148 -39.78 -16.54 22.66
C ASP A 148 -38.45 -15.75 22.77
N SER A 149 -38.01 -15.56 24.02
CA SER A 149 -36.73 -14.92 24.33
C SER A 149 -35.49 -15.71 23.89
N GLN A 150 -35.65 -16.95 23.44
CA GLN A 150 -34.57 -17.77 22.87
C GLN A 150 -34.45 -17.64 21.36
N ARG A 151 -35.29 -16.83 20.72
CA ARG A 151 -35.29 -16.63 19.26
C ARG A 151 -35.27 -15.15 18.89
N LEU A 152 -34.45 -14.82 17.91
CA LEU A 152 -34.48 -13.50 17.27
C LEU A 152 -35.65 -13.47 16.30
N GLY A 153 -36.49 -12.44 16.46
CA GLY A 153 -37.68 -12.22 15.63
C GLY A 153 -37.48 -11.17 14.54
N THR A 154 -36.64 -10.15 14.79
CA THR A 154 -36.44 -9.06 13.83
C THR A 154 -35.00 -8.56 13.85
N LEU A 155 -34.41 -8.40 12.66
CA LEU A 155 -33.21 -7.60 12.42
C LEU A 155 -33.64 -6.24 11.87
N GLU A 156 -33.18 -5.16 12.49
CA GLU A 156 -33.47 -3.79 12.07
C GLU A 156 -32.16 -3.06 11.78
N PHE A 157 -32.03 -2.49 10.59
CA PHE A 157 -30.85 -1.74 10.16
C PHE A 157 -31.22 -0.31 9.79
N HIS A 158 -30.54 0.67 10.38
CA HIS A 158 -30.76 2.10 10.11
C HIS A 158 -29.73 2.64 9.11
N GLY A 159 -30.20 3.22 8.00
CA GLY A 159 -29.38 3.75 6.92
C GLY A 159 -29.04 2.69 5.86
N TRP A 160 -28.14 3.02 4.95
CA TRP A 160 -27.72 2.11 3.88
C TRP A 160 -26.53 1.24 4.29
N MET A 161 -26.65 -0.07 4.09
CA MET A 161 -25.59 -1.01 4.45
C MET A 161 -24.48 -0.99 3.38
N THR A 162 -23.24 -0.85 3.83
CA THR A 162 -22.07 -0.91 2.95
C THR A 162 -21.59 -2.34 2.73
N SER A 163 -20.84 -2.58 1.64
CA SER A 163 -20.24 -3.90 1.36
C SER A 163 -19.30 -4.38 2.48
N SER A 164 -18.60 -3.45 3.14
CA SER A 164 -17.73 -3.76 4.29
C SER A 164 -18.55 -4.23 5.49
N GLN A 165 -19.61 -3.50 5.84
CA GLN A 165 -20.55 -3.90 6.91
C GLN A 165 -21.24 -5.23 6.63
N LYS A 166 -21.62 -5.48 5.37
CA LYS A 166 -22.14 -6.79 4.94
C LYS A 166 -21.09 -7.87 5.19
N SER A 167 -19.85 -7.66 4.80
CA SER A 167 -18.75 -8.62 5.01
C SER A 167 -18.51 -8.90 6.50
N ASP A 168 -18.50 -7.85 7.34
CA ASP A 168 -18.32 -7.98 8.79
C ASP A 168 -19.47 -8.78 9.43
N LEU A 169 -20.71 -8.52 9.00
CA LEU A 169 -21.87 -9.28 9.46
C LEU A 169 -21.85 -10.73 8.98
N LEU A 170 -21.44 -10.99 7.73
CA LEU A 170 -21.27 -12.35 7.21
C LEU A 170 -20.20 -13.14 7.97
N GLY A 171 -19.15 -12.46 8.47
CA GLY A 171 -18.11 -13.05 9.30
C GLY A 171 -18.45 -13.15 10.80
N PHE A 172 -19.57 -12.54 11.23
CA PHE A 172 -19.97 -12.54 12.64
C PHE A 172 -20.42 -13.91 13.13
N HIS A 173 -21.10 -14.69 12.27
CA HIS A 173 -21.52 -16.06 12.55
C HIS A 173 -21.44 -16.95 11.32
N ASP A 174 -21.13 -18.22 11.52
CA ASP A 174 -21.00 -19.20 10.44
C ASP A 174 -22.31 -19.85 10.00
N LEU A 175 -23.39 -19.65 10.76
CA LEU A 175 -24.70 -20.22 10.47
C LEU A 175 -25.22 -19.76 9.10
N LEU A 176 -25.65 -20.71 8.27
CA LEU A 176 -26.12 -20.41 6.92
C LEU A 176 -27.42 -19.57 6.92
N ASP A 177 -28.32 -19.82 7.89
CA ASP A 177 -29.51 -19.00 8.10
C ASP A 177 -29.16 -17.53 8.40
N TRP A 178 -28.13 -17.30 9.22
CA TRP A 178 -27.62 -15.96 9.52
C TRP A 178 -27.06 -15.30 8.28
N LYS A 179 -26.18 -16.00 7.55
CA LYS A 179 -25.54 -15.46 6.34
C LYS A 179 -26.57 -15.09 5.27
N CYS A 180 -27.60 -15.92 5.08
CA CYS A 180 -28.71 -15.57 4.20
C CYS A 180 -29.55 -14.38 4.72
N ALA A 181 -29.83 -14.31 6.02
CA ALA A 181 -30.53 -13.15 6.59
C ALA A 181 -29.74 -11.84 6.41
N VAL A 182 -28.42 -11.87 6.56
CA VAL A 182 -27.53 -10.72 6.29
C VAL A 182 -27.57 -10.33 4.81
N GLU A 183 -27.58 -11.27 3.88
CA GLU A 183 -27.74 -10.97 2.45
C GLU A 183 -29.07 -10.29 2.14
N GLN A 184 -30.19 -10.81 2.67
CA GLN A 184 -31.51 -10.20 2.50
C GLN A 184 -31.59 -8.81 3.14
N LEU A 185 -31.00 -8.63 4.32
CA LEU A 185 -30.97 -7.33 4.99
C LEU A 185 -30.12 -6.33 4.20
N ALA A 186 -28.98 -6.75 3.66
CA ALA A 186 -28.13 -5.93 2.80
C ALA A 186 -28.82 -5.51 1.51
N GLU A 187 -29.61 -6.41 0.90
CA GLU A 187 -30.41 -6.10 -0.29
C GLU A 187 -31.52 -5.09 0.02
N ARG A 188 -32.23 -5.27 1.15
CA ARG A 188 -33.28 -4.33 1.59
C ARG A 188 -32.75 -2.95 1.94
N SER A 189 -31.56 -2.90 2.54
CA SER A 189 -30.89 -1.66 2.94
C SER A 189 -29.93 -1.12 1.88
N ALA A 190 -30.02 -1.61 0.63
CA ALA A 190 -29.25 -1.05 -0.47
C ALA A 190 -29.79 0.35 -0.83
N PRO A 191 -28.92 1.31 -1.16
CA PRO A 191 -29.36 2.59 -1.70
C PRO A 191 -30.04 2.39 -3.07
N PRO A 192 -30.99 3.28 -3.45
CA PRO A 192 -31.50 3.32 -4.82
C PRO A 192 -30.38 3.35 -5.86
N ALA A 193 -30.56 2.70 -7.01
CA ALA A 193 -29.51 2.56 -8.03
C ALA A 193 -28.90 3.91 -8.50
N SER A 194 -29.69 4.97 -8.50
CA SER A 194 -29.32 6.37 -8.76
C SER A 194 -28.36 6.97 -7.74
N LEU A 195 -28.47 6.56 -6.47
CA LEU A 195 -27.66 7.01 -5.32
C LEU A 195 -26.52 6.05 -4.99
N ALA A 196 -26.58 4.81 -5.47
CA ALA A 196 -25.59 3.77 -5.22
C ALA A 196 -24.17 4.23 -5.61
N GLY A 197 -23.23 4.07 -4.68
CA GLY A 197 -21.84 4.50 -4.84
C GLY A 197 -21.60 6.02 -4.75
N LYS A 198 -22.66 6.85 -4.75
CA LYS A 198 -22.54 8.32 -4.63
C LYS A 198 -22.76 8.77 -3.21
N VAL A 199 -23.81 8.28 -2.56
CA VAL A 199 -24.19 8.68 -1.20
C VAL A 199 -23.86 7.55 -0.23
N SER A 200 -23.41 7.91 0.97
CA SER A 200 -23.07 6.97 2.02
C SER A 200 -23.43 7.56 3.39
N TYR A 201 -23.74 6.70 4.34
CA TYR A 201 -23.93 7.09 5.73
C TYR A 201 -22.87 6.44 6.60
N PHE A 202 -22.12 7.25 7.34
CA PHE A 202 -21.02 6.79 8.19
C PHE A 202 -21.40 6.95 9.65
N ALA A 203 -21.96 5.89 10.25
CA ALA A 203 -22.51 5.93 11.61
C ALA A 203 -21.49 6.22 12.71
N GLU A 204 -20.25 5.72 12.58
CA GLU A 204 -19.18 6.04 13.53
C GLU A 204 -18.78 7.52 13.51
N HIS A 205 -19.14 8.23 12.44
CA HIS A 205 -18.91 9.66 12.30
C HIS A 205 -20.17 10.49 12.32
N GLU A 206 -21.32 9.87 12.60
CA GLU A 206 -22.65 10.52 12.65
C GLU A 206 -22.83 11.49 11.48
N ALA A 207 -22.56 11.01 10.27
CA ALA A 207 -22.53 11.87 9.09
C ALA A 207 -23.11 11.21 7.85
N LEU A 208 -24.00 11.94 7.19
CA LEU A 208 -24.36 11.69 5.80
C LEU A 208 -23.25 12.25 4.91
N ALA A 209 -22.92 11.53 3.85
CA ALA A 209 -21.81 11.88 2.98
C ALA A 209 -22.15 11.67 1.50
N ILE A 210 -21.53 12.48 0.65
CA ILE A 210 -21.56 12.30 -0.80
C ILE A 210 -20.15 12.34 -1.38
N SER A 211 -19.88 11.45 -2.34
CA SER A 211 -18.66 11.43 -3.12
C SER A 211 -18.79 12.32 -4.37
N GLY A 212 -17.83 13.22 -4.57
CA GLY A 212 -17.79 14.17 -5.67
C GLY A 212 -18.84 15.28 -5.55
N THR A 213 -19.50 15.60 -6.67
CA THR A 213 -20.51 16.64 -6.74
C THR A 213 -21.90 16.12 -6.34
N LEU A 214 -22.77 17.03 -5.87
CA LEU A 214 -24.20 16.76 -5.70
C LEU A 214 -25.01 17.48 -6.79
N PRO A 215 -25.39 16.82 -7.89
CA PRO A 215 -26.31 17.40 -8.88
C PRO A 215 -27.66 17.78 -8.27
N GLU A 216 -28.38 18.75 -8.86
CA GLU A 216 -29.70 19.16 -8.37
C GLU A 216 -30.72 18.01 -8.38
N ALA A 217 -30.70 17.16 -9.41
CA ALA A 217 -31.55 15.98 -9.48
C ALA A 217 -31.32 15.01 -8.31
N THR A 218 -30.05 14.77 -7.95
CA THR A 218 -29.69 13.91 -6.81
C THR A 218 -30.07 14.54 -5.48
N GLU A 219 -29.95 15.87 -5.35
CA GLU A 219 -30.43 16.58 -4.16
C GLU A 219 -31.96 16.44 -4.00
N GLN A 220 -32.72 16.60 -5.08
CA GLN A 220 -34.18 16.43 -5.07
C GLN A 220 -34.57 15.00 -4.68
N GLU A 221 -33.85 14.00 -5.18
CA GLU A 221 -34.04 12.61 -4.80
C GLU A 221 -33.79 12.39 -3.29
N LEU A 222 -32.70 12.94 -2.74
CA LEU A 222 -32.44 12.87 -1.30
C LEU A 222 -33.52 13.58 -0.48
N ARG A 223 -34.00 14.75 -0.94
CA ARG A 223 -35.10 15.48 -0.28
C ARG A 223 -36.43 14.73 -0.34
N ALA A 224 -36.64 13.88 -1.36
CA ALA A 224 -37.85 13.08 -1.47
C ALA A 224 -37.89 11.90 -0.47
N ILE A 225 -36.74 11.49 0.09
CA ILE A 225 -36.68 10.39 1.08
C ILE A 225 -37.41 10.77 2.36
N SER A 226 -37.21 12.00 2.87
CA SER A 226 -37.83 12.44 4.11
C SER A 226 -37.91 13.96 4.20
N ALA A 227 -38.95 14.46 4.86
CA ALA A 227 -39.15 15.89 5.13
C ALA A 227 -38.75 16.30 6.56
N THR A 228 -38.09 15.41 7.32
CA THR A 228 -37.65 15.74 8.68
C THR A 228 -36.61 16.86 8.69
N GLN A 229 -36.64 17.70 9.73
CA GLN A 229 -35.76 18.87 9.83
C GLN A 229 -34.26 18.48 9.85
N PRO A 230 -33.81 17.48 10.64
CA PRO A 230 -32.39 17.08 10.64
C PRO A 230 -31.92 16.58 9.28
N TRP A 231 -32.72 15.74 8.61
CA TRP A 231 -32.41 15.24 7.26
C TRP A 231 -32.31 16.38 6.25
N THR A 232 -33.31 17.26 6.21
CA THR A 232 -33.36 18.40 5.29
C THR A 232 -32.18 19.34 5.49
N ALA A 233 -31.79 19.58 6.74
CA ALA A 233 -30.61 20.38 7.08
C ALA A 233 -29.32 19.70 6.61
N ALA A 234 -29.17 18.40 6.83
CA ALA A 234 -28.00 17.64 6.39
C ALA A 234 -27.87 17.62 4.86
N VAL A 235 -28.96 17.38 4.12
CA VAL A 235 -28.97 17.41 2.65
C VAL A 235 -28.61 18.81 2.11
N THR A 236 -29.12 19.86 2.74
CA THR A 236 -28.80 21.25 2.36
C THR A 236 -27.32 21.58 2.58
N GLU A 237 -26.77 21.15 3.71
CA GLU A 237 -25.34 21.35 4.00
C GLU A 237 -24.45 20.54 3.06
N LEU A 238 -24.83 19.30 2.73
CA LEU A 238 -24.15 18.52 1.70
C LEU A 238 -24.16 19.21 0.34
N ALA A 239 -25.29 19.76 -0.08
CA ALA A 239 -25.38 20.50 -1.34
C ALA A 239 -24.44 21.71 -1.37
N ARG A 240 -24.38 22.45 -0.26
CA ARG A 240 -23.49 23.61 -0.11
C ARG A 240 -22.01 23.21 -0.23
N LEU A 241 -21.61 22.12 0.43
CA LEU A 241 -20.24 21.63 0.44
C LEU A 241 -19.83 20.97 -0.90
N ALA A 242 -20.69 20.11 -1.44
CA ALA A 242 -20.42 19.35 -2.67
C ALA A 242 -20.51 20.19 -3.95
N ARG A 243 -20.97 21.45 -3.86
CA ARG A 243 -20.97 22.42 -4.96
C ARG A 243 -19.99 23.58 -4.74
N ALA A 244 -19.21 23.55 -3.66
CA ALA A 244 -18.24 24.61 -3.38
C ALA A 244 -17.12 24.60 -4.43
N PRO A 245 -16.90 25.70 -5.17
CA PRO A 245 -15.83 25.76 -6.15
C PRO A 245 -14.46 25.86 -5.47
N THR A 246 -13.48 25.21 -6.06
CA THR A 246 -12.06 25.35 -5.71
C THR A 246 -11.28 25.65 -6.98
N SER A 247 -10.67 26.82 -7.05
CA SER A 247 -9.91 27.26 -8.20
C SER A 247 -8.43 27.37 -7.86
N ARG A 248 -7.57 26.95 -8.80
CA ARG A 248 -6.13 27.22 -8.76
C ARG A 248 -5.62 27.72 -10.10
N THR A 249 -4.69 28.66 -10.04
CA THR A 249 -3.91 29.09 -11.20
C THR A 249 -2.73 28.13 -11.36
N LEU A 250 -2.68 27.48 -12.51
CA LEU A 250 -1.70 26.46 -12.88
C LEU A 250 -0.47 27.13 -13.50
N GLN A 251 0.72 26.67 -13.13
CA GLN A 251 1.97 27.11 -13.76
C GLN A 251 2.26 26.35 -15.05
N TYR A 252 1.73 25.13 -15.16
CA TYR A 252 1.91 24.25 -16.31
C TYR A 252 0.60 23.54 -16.68
N ILE A 253 0.31 23.49 -17.98
CA ILE A 253 -0.81 22.73 -18.56
C ILE A 253 -0.23 21.87 -19.69
N PRO A 254 -0.41 20.54 -19.65
CA PRO A 254 -0.02 19.66 -20.75
C PRO A 254 -0.67 20.10 -22.07
N SER A 255 0.10 20.06 -23.15
CA SER A 255 -0.44 20.33 -24.49
C SER A 255 -1.51 19.27 -24.84
N GLY A 256 -2.67 19.74 -25.31
CA GLY A 256 -3.78 18.85 -25.66
C GLY A 256 -4.61 18.35 -24.47
N LEU A 257 -4.42 18.89 -23.27
CA LEU A 257 -5.32 18.63 -22.14
C LEU A 257 -6.77 18.97 -22.53
N GLN A 258 -7.63 17.95 -22.60
CA GLN A 258 -9.06 18.10 -22.77
C GLN A 258 -9.75 17.70 -21.46
N VAL A 259 -10.66 18.55 -20.99
CA VAL A 259 -11.56 18.16 -19.89
C VAL A 259 -12.44 17.02 -20.41
N PRO A 260 -12.46 15.85 -19.75
CA PRO A 260 -13.35 14.77 -20.17
C PRO A 260 -14.79 15.27 -20.20
N SER A 261 -15.53 14.99 -21.28
CA SER A 261 -16.94 15.41 -21.41
C SER A 261 -17.80 14.98 -20.22
N SER A 262 -17.53 13.81 -19.67
CA SER A 262 -18.15 13.30 -18.43
C SER A 262 -17.97 14.18 -17.18
N ARG A 263 -17.08 15.17 -17.22
CA ARG A 263 -16.69 16.01 -16.07
C ARG A 263 -16.95 17.50 -16.28
N GLU A 264 -17.56 17.92 -17.40
CA GLU A 264 -17.78 19.35 -17.73
C GLU A 264 -18.53 20.13 -16.63
N ASP A 265 -19.46 19.47 -15.92
CA ASP A 265 -20.20 20.08 -14.81
C ASP A 265 -19.35 20.26 -13.54
N SER A 266 -18.32 19.43 -13.37
CA SER A 266 -17.48 19.35 -12.17
C SER A 266 -16.09 19.97 -12.34
N LEU A 267 -15.64 20.18 -13.57
CA LEU A 267 -14.30 20.65 -13.89
C LEU A 267 -14.35 21.70 -15.00
N LYS A 268 -13.77 22.87 -14.74
CA LYS A 268 -13.73 23.98 -15.70
C LYS A 268 -12.30 24.49 -15.84
N LEU A 269 -11.77 24.43 -17.06
CA LEU A 269 -10.48 25.02 -17.40
C LEU A 269 -10.70 26.32 -18.17
N GLN A 270 -10.26 27.45 -17.62
CA GLN A 270 -10.34 28.77 -18.24
C GLN A 270 -8.96 29.43 -18.24
N GLY A 271 -8.32 29.47 -19.41
CA GLY A 271 -6.94 29.92 -19.53
C GLY A 271 -6.01 29.04 -18.68
N GLN A 272 -5.33 29.64 -17.69
CA GLN A 272 -4.47 28.94 -16.73
C GLN A 272 -5.18 28.57 -15.42
N THR A 273 -6.48 28.85 -15.28
CA THR A 273 -7.21 28.56 -14.04
C THR A 273 -8.02 27.29 -14.19
N LEU A 274 -7.74 26.29 -13.36
CA LEU A 274 -8.52 25.07 -13.24
C LEU A 274 -9.42 25.15 -12.01
N THR A 275 -10.71 24.97 -12.21
CA THR A 275 -11.73 25.00 -11.16
C THR A 275 -12.39 23.65 -11.05
N VAL A 276 -12.38 23.07 -9.85
CA VAL A 276 -13.15 21.88 -9.48
C VAL A 276 -14.37 22.33 -8.68
N ILE A 277 -15.54 21.82 -9.02
CA ILE A 277 -16.77 22.00 -8.24
C ILE A 277 -16.89 20.82 -7.28
N GLY A 278 -17.02 21.11 -5.99
CA GLY A 278 -17.06 20.09 -4.95
C GLY A 278 -15.70 19.49 -4.60
N PRO A 279 -15.67 18.45 -3.75
CA PRO A 279 -14.47 17.71 -3.44
C PRO A 279 -13.98 16.92 -4.66
N MET A 280 -12.67 16.95 -4.88
CA MET A 280 -12.03 16.17 -5.94
C MET A 280 -11.90 14.70 -5.51
N THR A 281 -12.46 13.76 -6.26
CA THR A 281 -12.38 12.33 -5.94
C THR A 281 -11.06 11.71 -6.40
N PRO A 282 -10.59 10.60 -5.78
CA PRO A 282 -9.42 9.88 -6.25
C PRO A 282 -9.51 9.47 -7.73
N GLU A 283 -10.70 9.11 -8.21
CA GLU A 283 -10.96 8.74 -9.60
C GLU A 283 -10.79 9.96 -10.52
N MET A 284 -11.35 11.12 -10.13
CA MET A 284 -11.17 12.36 -10.88
C MET A 284 -9.69 12.76 -10.95
N ARG A 285 -8.94 12.59 -9.85
CA ARG A 285 -7.50 12.81 -9.83
C ARG A 285 -6.78 11.87 -10.79
N ALA A 286 -7.08 10.58 -10.73
CA ALA A 286 -6.50 9.58 -11.62
C ALA A 286 -6.77 9.92 -13.10
N GLU A 287 -8.02 10.27 -13.44
CA GLU A 287 -8.44 10.68 -14.78
C GLU A 287 -7.64 11.89 -15.29
N LEU A 288 -7.43 12.91 -14.43
CA LEU A 288 -6.68 14.12 -14.79
C LEU A 288 -5.18 13.87 -14.93
N THR A 289 -4.61 12.94 -14.16
CA THR A 289 -3.19 12.56 -14.31
C THR A 289 -2.95 11.58 -15.46
N ASP A 290 -3.98 10.85 -15.92
CA ASP A 290 -3.89 9.85 -17.01
C ASP A 290 -3.92 10.48 -18.42
N VAL A 291 -3.29 11.65 -18.59
CA VAL A 291 -3.27 12.40 -19.86
C VAL A 291 -2.01 12.18 -20.67
N PHE A 292 -0.99 11.57 -20.08
CA PHE A 292 0.29 11.32 -20.74
C PHE A 292 0.27 10.01 -21.54
N PRO A 293 0.94 9.98 -22.71
CA PRO A 293 1.00 8.80 -23.55
C PRO A 293 1.69 7.63 -22.83
N ARG A 294 1.07 6.46 -22.97
CA ARG A 294 1.61 5.18 -22.48
C ARG A 294 2.64 4.63 -23.45
N VAL A 295 3.63 3.88 -22.93
CA VAL A 295 4.63 3.23 -23.77
C VAL A 295 3.98 2.22 -24.71
N ARG A 296 4.48 2.19 -25.94
CA ARG A 296 4.08 1.27 -26.99
C ARG A 296 5.27 0.45 -27.45
N PRO A 297 5.02 -0.74 -28.04
CA PRO A 297 6.07 -1.48 -28.72
C PRO A 297 6.63 -0.61 -29.85
N LEU A 298 7.95 -0.59 -29.99
CA LEU A 298 8.64 0.14 -31.05
C LEU A 298 9.12 -0.83 -32.12
N ALA A 299 9.02 -0.44 -33.37
CA ALA A 299 9.68 -1.15 -34.46
C ALA A 299 11.20 -0.99 -34.35
N GLU A 300 11.95 -1.95 -34.87
CA GLU A 300 13.42 -1.93 -34.83
C GLU A 300 14.00 -0.66 -35.44
N GLN A 301 13.41 -0.15 -36.53
CA GLN A 301 13.81 1.12 -37.14
C GLN A 301 13.59 2.33 -36.23
N GLU A 302 12.55 2.32 -35.40
CA GLU A 302 12.27 3.39 -34.44
C GLU A 302 13.23 3.34 -33.26
N ILE A 303 13.60 2.14 -32.81
CA ILE A 303 14.64 1.93 -31.81
C ILE A 303 15.97 2.48 -32.32
N GLU A 304 16.38 2.12 -33.54
CA GLU A 304 17.63 2.64 -34.11
C GLU A 304 17.61 4.15 -34.32
N ARG A 305 16.47 4.73 -34.72
CA ARG A 305 16.31 6.20 -34.77
C ARG A 305 16.45 6.82 -33.38
N PHE A 306 15.81 6.25 -32.36
CA PHE A 306 15.89 6.75 -30.99
C PHE A 306 17.33 6.69 -30.44
N VAL A 307 18.06 5.63 -30.75
CA VAL A 307 19.49 5.48 -30.41
C VAL A 307 20.33 6.50 -31.20
N ALA A 308 20.07 6.67 -32.50
CA ALA A 308 20.78 7.61 -33.37
C ALA A 308 20.55 9.08 -32.98
N ASP A 309 19.35 9.44 -32.50
CA ASP A 309 19.04 10.79 -32.00
C ASP A 309 19.86 11.15 -30.75
N MET A 310 20.37 10.15 -30.02
CA MET A 310 21.33 10.35 -28.94
C MET A 310 22.78 10.45 -29.43
N GLY A 311 23.05 10.20 -30.72
CA GLY A 311 24.34 10.38 -31.37
C GLY A 311 25.52 9.64 -30.72
N ASP A 312 26.74 10.12 -30.97
CA ASP A 312 27.99 9.60 -30.36
C ASP A 312 28.10 9.89 -28.84
N THR A 313 27.03 10.36 -28.19
CA THR A 313 27.06 10.70 -26.76
C THR A 313 27.00 9.47 -25.85
N LEU A 314 26.52 8.34 -26.37
CA LEU A 314 26.42 7.08 -25.66
C LEU A 314 27.55 6.13 -26.09
N SER A 315 28.17 5.47 -25.12
CA SER A 315 29.08 4.34 -25.37
C SER A 315 28.34 3.17 -26.04
N GLU A 316 29.09 2.28 -26.69
CA GLU A 316 28.53 1.09 -27.35
C GLU A 316 27.72 0.22 -26.38
N ASP A 317 28.23 0.03 -25.15
CA ASP A 317 27.52 -0.69 -24.09
C ASP A 317 26.20 -0.01 -23.70
N GLN A 318 26.19 1.32 -23.59
CA GLN A 318 24.97 2.10 -23.31
C GLN A 318 23.96 2.01 -24.45
N GLN A 319 24.42 2.03 -25.70
CA GLN A 319 23.55 1.85 -26.87
C GLN A 319 22.94 0.44 -26.88
N ASN A 320 23.73 -0.59 -26.58
CA ASN A 320 23.25 -1.98 -26.52
C ASN A 320 22.25 -2.20 -25.38
N LEU A 321 22.52 -1.63 -24.19
CA LEU A 321 21.58 -1.66 -23.07
C LEU A 321 20.26 -0.98 -23.45
N LEU A 322 20.33 0.20 -24.07
CA LEU A 322 19.18 0.97 -24.50
C LEU A 322 18.33 0.20 -25.52
N ARG A 323 18.94 -0.42 -26.54
CA ARG A 323 18.25 -1.28 -27.51
C ARG A 323 17.49 -2.41 -26.81
N GLY A 324 18.15 -3.11 -25.89
CA GLY A 324 17.54 -4.20 -25.12
C GLY A 324 16.34 -3.75 -24.30
N MET A 325 16.45 -2.60 -23.62
CA MET A 325 15.35 -2.05 -22.82
C MET A 325 14.17 -1.58 -23.67
N LEU A 326 14.41 -0.96 -24.83
CA LEU A 326 13.35 -0.50 -25.74
C LEU A 326 12.65 -1.68 -26.45
N GLY A 327 13.36 -2.77 -26.73
CA GLY A 327 12.80 -3.99 -27.32
C GLY A 327 12.00 -4.86 -26.35
N SER A 328 12.14 -4.68 -25.04
CA SER A 328 11.57 -5.57 -24.00
C SER A 328 10.26 -5.07 -23.36
N LEU A 329 9.43 -4.30 -24.09
CA LEU A 329 8.21 -3.69 -23.53
C LEU A 329 7.04 -4.70 -23.42
N TRP A 330 6.24 -4.84 -24.47
CA TRP A 330 5.10 -5.74 -24.60
C TRP A 330 4.76 -5.91 -26.09
N ASN A 331 3.79 -6.75 -26.45
CA ASN A 331 3.32 -6.86 -27.84
C ASN A 331 1.80 -7.10 -27.94
N ALA A 332 1.24 -6.99 -29.15
CA ALA A 332 -0.18 -7.17 -29.38
C ALA A 332 -0.68 -8.57 -28.98
N GLU A 333 0.10 -9.62 -29.19
CA GLU A 333 -0.25 -11.00 -28.85
C GLU A 333 -0.47 -11.21 -27.35
N GLN A 334 0.37 -10.59 -26.51
CA GLN A 334 0.18 -10.60 -25.06
C GLN A 334 -1.14 -9.94 -24.66
N LEU A 335 -1.49 -8.81 -25.28
CA LEU A 335 -2.76 -8.14 -25.01
C LEU A 335 -3.95 -8.98 -25.49
N ILE A 336 -3.88 -9.57 -26.69
CA ILE A 336 -4.90 -10.49 -27.22
C ILE A 336 -5.12 -11.66 -26.25
N THR A 337 -4.04 -12.26 -25.76
CA THR A 337 -4.09 -13.38 -24.81
C THR A 337 -4.80 -12.96 -23.52
N VAL A 338 -4.44 -11.82 -22.94
CA VAL A 338 -5.08 -11.28 -21.73
C VAL A 338 -6.59 -11.04 -21.95
N LEU A 339 -6.99 -10.53 -23.12
CA LEU A 339 -8.40 -10.25 -23.43
C LEU A 339 -9.20 -11.52 -23.72
N ASN A 340 -8.60 -12.51 -24.41
CA ASN A 340 -9.24 -13.81 -24.61
C ASN A 340 -9.37 -14.59 -23.29
N ASP A 341 -8.36 -14.52 -22.43
CA ASP A 341 -8.43 -15.12 -21.08
C ASP A 341 -9.48 -14.46 -20.22
N ALA A 342 -9.62 -13.13 -20.28
CA ALA A 342 -10.69 -12.40 -19.62
C ALA A 342 -12.08 -12.72 -20.20
N GLY A 343 -12.12 -13.20 -21.44
CA GLY A 343 -13.31 -13.67 -22.13
C GLY A 343 -13.83 -15.04 -21.67
N LYS A 344 -13.02 -15.79 -20.91
CA LYS A 344 -13.40 -17.11 -20.39
C LYS A 344 -14.37 -16.97 -19.22
N SER A 345 -15.47 -17.71 -19.30
CA SER A 345 -16.43 -17.85 -18.23
C SER A 345 -15.75 -18.36 -16.96
N GLN A 346 -16.07 -17.74 -15.83
CA GLN A 346 -15.54 -18.11 -14.52
C GLN A 346 -16.67 -18.67 -13.66
N PRO A 347 -16.41 -19.64 -12.77
CA PRO A 347 -17.40 -20.11 -11.80
C PRO A 347 -17.96 -18.94 -10.99
N VAL A 348 -19.29 -18.84 -10.90
CA VAL A 348 -19.98 -17.79 -10.17
C VAL A 348 -20.19 -18.26 -8.73
N LYS A 349 -19.84 -17.41 -7.77
CA LYS A 349 -20.08 -17.68 -6.35
C LYS A 349 -21.58 -17.67 -6.07
N LYS A 350 -22.10 -18.73 -5.43
CA LYS A 350 -23.48 -18.77 -4.95
C LYS A 350 -23.67 -17.83 -3.77
N THR A 351 -24.83 -17.21 -3.69
CA THR A 351 -25.31 -16.51 -2.50
C THR A 351 -25.53 -17.50 -1.35
N TYR A 352 -25.43 -17.03 -0.11
CA TYR A 352 -25.74 -17.87 1.04
C TYR A 352 -27.22 -18.27 1.07
N CYS A 353 -28.12 -17.47 0.50
CA CYS A 353 -29.51 -17.88 0.32
C CYS A 353 -29.71 -19.01 -0.70
N GLU A 354 -28.95 -19.06 -1.80
CA GLU A 354 -28.95 -20.22 -2.71
C GLU A 354 -28.44 -21.48 -2.01
N LEU A 355 -27.33 -21.37 -1.28
CA LEU A 355 -26.78 -22.49 -0.50
C LEU A 355 -27.77 -22.98 0.56
N ARG A 356 -28.49 -22.06 1.21
CA ARG A 356 -29.55 -22.39 2.18
C ARG A 356 -30.70 -23.13 1.51
N ALA A 357 -31.12 -22.70 0.33
CA ALA A 357 -32.18 -23.37 -0.42
C ALA A 357 -31.78 -24.80 -0.81
N GLU A 358 -30.52 -25.01 -1.21
CA GLU A 358 -29.96 -26.33 -1.49
C GLU A 358 -29.91 -27.21 -0.22
N GLN A 359 -29.52 -26.63 0.93
CA GLN A 359 -29.52 -27.33 2.21
C GLN A 359 -30.94 -27.78 2.60
N LEU A 360 -31.94 -26.92 2.45
CA LEU A 360 -33.34 -27.24 2.72
C LEU A 360 -33.91 -28.26 1.73
N ALA A 361 -33.37 -28.32 0.51
CA ALA A 361 -33.69 -29.34 -0.48
C ALA A 361 -32.99 -30.69 -0.22
N GLY A 362 -32.16 -30.80 0.82
CA GLY A 362 -31.47 -32.04 1.19
C GLY A 362 -30.19 -32.33 0.41
N VAL A 363 -29.52 -31.31 -0.12
CA VAL A 363 -28.21 -31.46 -0.77
C VAL A 363 -27.12 -31.59 0.31
N ASP A 364 -26.44 -32.75 0.36
CA ASP A 364 -25.44 -33.07 1.39
C ASP A 364 -24.10 -32.31 1.22
N ASP A 365 -23.67 -32.06 -0.02
CA ASP A 365 -22.40 -31.37 -0.33
C ASP A 365 -22.67 -30.05 -1.06
N LEU A 366 -22.66 -28.96 -0.28
CA LEU A 366 -22.95 -27.61 -0.77
C LEU A 366 -21.73 -27.01 -1.48
N SER A 367 -21.72 -27.05 -2.81
CA SER A 367 -20.70 -26.35 -3.61
C SER A 367 -20.87 -24.83 -3.51
N PRO A 368 -19.84 -24.06 -3.12
CA PRO A 368 -19.91 -22.61 -2.99
C PRO A 368 -19.98 -21.87 -4.34
N THR A 369 -19.77 -22.58 -5.45
CA THR A 369 -19.81 -22.04 -6.80
C THR A 369 -20.76 -22.85 -7.68
N ARG A 370 -21.26 -22.19 -8.72
CA ARG A 370 -21.94 -22.79 -9.86
C ARG A 370 -21.26 -22.38 -11.15
N ASP A 371 -21.45 -23.17 -12.19
CA ASP A 371 -20.98 -22.80 -13.53
C ASP A 371 -21.67 -21.51 -13.98
N SER A 372 -20.92 -20.67 -14.71
CA SER A 372 -21.50 -19.50 -15.35
C SER A 372 -22.47 -19.95 -16.44
N SER A 373 -23.60 -19.26 -16.54
CA SER A 373 -24.54 -19.44 -17.65
C SER A 373 -24.11 -18.69 -18.92
N GLU A 374 -23.08 -17.85 -18.82
CA GLU A 374 -22.58 -17.05 -19.95
C GLU A 374 -21.51 -17.85 -20.73
N PRO A 375 -21.60 -17.90 -22.07
CA PRO A 375 -20.60 -18.57 -22.89
C PRO A 375 -19.28 -17.79 -22.96
N ASP A 376 -18.19 -18.51 -23.20
CA ASP A 376 -16.88 -17.91 -23.46
C ASP A 376 -16.93 -16.96 -24.66
N THR A 377 -16.35 -15.77 -24.51
CA THR A 377 -16.29 -14.74 -25.55
C THR A 377 -14.85 -14.55 -26.00
N GLN A 378 -14.53 -14.91 -27.25
CA GLN A 378 -13.22 -14.69 -27.85
C GLN A 378 -13.23 -13.52 -28.83
N LEU A 379 -12.09 -12.85 -28.98
CA LEU A 379 -11.91 -11.79 -29.97
C LEU A 379 -12.01 -12.37 -31.38
N ASN A 380 -12.79 -11.71 -32.24
CA ASN A 380 -12.90 -12.05 -33.65
C ASN A 380 -11.73 -11.46 -34.47
N ALA A 381 -11.64 -11.84 -35.75
CA ALA A 381 -10.55 -11.39 -36.63
C ALA A 381 -10.48 -9.85 -36.78
N ALA A 382 -11.62 -9.17 -36.87
CA ALA A 382 -11.67 -7.71 -37.00
C ALA A 382 -11.21 -7.00 -35.72
N GLN A 383 -11.58 -7.52 -34.55
CA GLN A 383 -11.11 -7.04 -33.24
C GLN A 383 -9.59 -7.26 -33.10
N VAL A 384 -9.07 -8.42 -33.50
CA VAL A 384 -7.63 -8.72 -33.48
C VAL A 384 -6.84 -7.81 -34.41
N GLU A 385 -7.34 -7.55 -35.62
CA GLU A 385 -6.72 -6.64 -36.58
C GLU A 385 -6.70 -5.20 -36.06
N ALA A 386 -7.85 -4.70 -35.59
CA ALA A 386 -7.97 -3.37 -35.03
C ALA A 386 -7.06 -3.17 -33.81
N LEU A 387 -6.98 -4.18 -32.93
CA LEU A 387 -6.09 -4.15 -31.78
C LEU A 387 -4.62 -4.11 -32.21
N THR A 388 -4.22 -4.96 -33.16
CA THR A 388 -2.83 -5.02 -33.64
C THR A 388 -2.40 -3.70 -34.28
N ALA A 389 -3.28 -3.12 -35.12
CA ALA A 389 -3.06 -1.81 -35.70
C ALA A 389 -3.01 -0.71 -34.64
N ALA A 390 -3.92 -0.75 -33.66
CA ALA A 390 -3.98 0.22 -32.58
C ALA A 390 -2.74 0.19 -31.70
N VAL A 391 -2.15 -0.96 -31.41
CA VAL A 391 -0.95 -1.12 -30.56
C VAL A 391 0.26 -0.40 -31.19
N MET A 392 0.44 -0.54 -32.49
CA MET A 392 1.58 0.04 -33.22
C MET A 392 1.37 1.50 -33.64
N ASN A 393 0.12 2.00 -33.63
CA ASN A 393 -0.18 3.37 -34.05
C ASN A 393 -0.20 4.35 -32.86
N PRO A 394 0.77 5.28 -32.74
CA PRO A 394 0.81 6.23 -31.63
C PRO A 394 -0.37 7.20 -31.61
N GLU A 395 -1.01 7.45 -32.75
CA GLU A 395 -2.15 8.37 -32.90
C GLU A 395 -3.45 7.80 -32.30
N VAL A 396 -3.54 6.49 -32.12
CA VAL A 396 -4.75 5.86 -31.58
C VAL A 396 -4.81 6.10 -30.07
N ASN A 397 -5.92 6.63 -29.56
CA ASN A 397 -6.09 6.73 -28.10
C ASN A 397 -6.42 5.35 -27.51
N LEU A 398 -5.48 4.73 -26.78
CA LEU A 398 -5.71 3.42 -26.13
C LEU A 398 -6.87 3.46 -25.11
N ARG A 399 -7.27 4.63 -24.63
CA ARG A 399 -8.41 4.78 -23.72
C ARG A 399 -9.74 4.47 -24.41
N THR A 400 -9.86 4.77 -25.71
CA THR A 400 -11.08 4.54 -26.49
C THR A 400 -11.07 3.20 -27.21
N LEU A 401 -10.05 2.37 -26.99
CA LEU A 401 -9.92 1.11 -27.70
C LEU A 401 -11.05 0.13 -27.35
N GLY A 402 -11.52 0.12 -26.10
CA GLY A 402 -12.65 -0.70 -25.69
C GLY A 402 -13.93 -0.41 -26.46
N SER A 403 -14.25 0.87 -26.69
CA SER A 403 -15.43 1.25 -27.49
C SER A 403 -15.30 0.80 -28.94
N VAL A 404 -14.13 0.99 -29.54
CA VAL A 404 -13.85 0.50 -30.92
C VAL A 404 -14.01 -1.02 -31.00
N LEU A 405 -13.47 -1.77 -30.03
CA LEU A 405 -13.59 -3.24 -30.02
C LEU A 405 -15.03 -3.72 -29.83
N SER A 406 -15.83 -2.99 -29.05
CA SER A 406 -17.25 -3.30 -28.84
C SER A 406 -18.12 -3.06 -30.07
N GLU A 407 -17.74 -2.14 -30.96
CA GLU A 407 -18.42 -1.92 -32.25
C GLU A 407 -18.09 -3.03 -33.27
N LEU A 408 -16.91 -3.66 -33.14
CA LEU A 408 -16.42 -4.69 -34.06
C LEU A 408 -16.88 -6.11 -33.72
N GLY A 409 -17.49 -6.34 -32.55
CA GLY A 409 -17.95 -7.66 -32.14
C GLY A 409 -18.34 -7.75 -30.67
N PRO A 410 -18.70 -8.97 -30.20
CA PRO A 410 -18.98 -9.22 -28.79
C PRO A 410 -17.86 -8.71 -27.89
N TRP A 411 -18.23 -7.97 -26.84
CA TRP A 411 -17.31 -7.38 -25.88
C TRP A 411 -17.97 -7.37 -24.50
N ILE A 412 -17.33 -8.02 -23.53
CA ILE A 412 -17.91 -8.23 -22.19
C ILE A 412 -17.18 -7.42 -21.12
N PRO A 413 -17.82 -7.12 -19.96
CA PRO A 413 -17.24 -6.27 -18.92
C PRO A 413 -15.89 -6.75 -18.36
N SER A 414 -15.65 -8.06 -18.32
CA SER A 414 -14.37 -8.63 -17.89
C SER A 414 -13.24 -8.28 -18.86
N GLN A 415 -13.50 -8.27 -20.16
CA GLN A 415 -12.55 -7.87 -21.20
C GLN A 415 -12.25 -6.37 -21.13
N GLU A 416 -13.27 -5.54 -20.93
CA GLU A 416 -13.11 -4.10 -20.68
C GLU A 416 -12.23 -3.85 -19.45
N SER A 417 -12.53 -4.54 -18.33
CA SER A 417 -11.73 -4.43 -17.11
C SER A 417 -10.28 -4.89 -17.32
N ALA A 418 -10.07 -5.97 -18.07
CA ALA A 418 -8.74 -6.48 -18.39
C ALA A 418 -7.94 -5.50 -19.26
N LEU A 419 -8.57 -4.90 -20.28
CA LEU A 419 -7.97 -3.86 -21.12
C LEU A 419 -7.53 -2.65 -20.29
N GLN A 420 -8.41 -2.15 -19.41
CA GLN A 420 -8.12 -1.01 -18.55
C GLN A 420 -6.98 -1.32 -17.57
N LYS A 421 -7.00 -2.49 -16.93
CA LYS A 421 -5.92 -2.94 -16.02
C LYS A 421 -4.59 -3.11 -16.74
N PHE A 422 -4.60 -3.67 -17.95
CA PHE A 422 -3.40 -3.80 -18.77
C PHE A 422 -2.82 -2.42 -19.07
N ARG A 423 -3.65 -1.49 -19.58
CA ARG A 423 -3.26 -0.10 -19.88
C ARG A 423 -2.68 0.63 -18.67
N GLN A 424 -3.30 0.49 -17.49
CA GLN A 424 -2.84 1.14 -16.26
C GLN A 424 -1.48 0.65 -15.77
N ARG A 425 -1.10 -0.59 -16.10
CA ARG A 425 0.23 -1.14 -15.76
C ARG A 425 1.34 -0.66 -16.69
N LEU A 426 1.00 -0.14 -17.87
CA LEU A 426 1.99 0.39 -18.79
C LEU A 426 2.56 1.70 -18.25
N PRO A 427 3.90 1.84 -18.18
CA PRO A 427 4.49 3.12 -17.81
C PRO A 427 4.17 4.19 -18.85
N THR A 428 4.19 5.44 -18.43
CA THR A 428 4.21 6.56 -19.37
C THR A 428 5.56 6.65 -20.08
N ILE A 429 5.63 7.41 -21.18
CA ILE A 429 6.90 7.71 -21.85
C ILE A 429 7.91 8.36 -20.88
N GLY A 430 7.44 9.26 -20.00
CA GLY A 430 8.28 9.91 -18.98
C GLY A 430 8.84 8.91 -17.97
N GLN A 431 8.01 8.03 -17.42
CA GLN A 431 8.43 7.00 -16.48
C GLN A 431 9.42 6.01 -17.11
N ARG A 432 9.17 5.58 -18.34
CA ARG A 432 10.12 4.76 -19.10
C ARG A 432 11.45 5.48 -19.26
N ASN A 433 11.46 6.74 -19.72
CA ASN A 433 12.70 7.47 -19.93
C ASN A 433 13.49 7.70 -18.65
N ARG A 434 12.83 7.97 -17.53
CA ARG A 434 13.49 8.04 -16.22
C ARG A 434 14.17 6.71 -15.87
N THR A 435 13.52 5.59 -16.18
CA THR A 435 14.10 4.25 -15.99
C THR A 435 15.30 4.01 -16.90
N LEU A 436 15.23 4.45 -18.16
CA LEU A 436 16.36 4.41 -19.10
C LEU A 436 17.55 5.23 -18.57
N VAL A 437 17.31 6.46 -18.10
CA VAL A 437 18.37 7.31 -17.53
C VAL A 437 19.01 6.65 -16.31
N ALA A 438 18.21 6.09 -15.41
CA ALA A 438 18.73 5.35 -14.25
C ALA A 438 19.61 4.18 -14.72
N ALA A 439 19.17 3.38 -15.69
CA ALA A 439 19.94 2.26 -16.22
C ALA A 439 21.25 2.70 -16.90
N LEU A 440 21.21 3.74 -17.71
CA LEU A 440 22.36 4.28 -18.45
C LEU A 440 23.42 4.92 -17.54
N THR A 441 23.07 5.26 -16.28
CA THR A 441 23.94 5.90 -15.29
C THR A 441 24.47 4.95 -14.22
N LEU A 442 24.12 3.65 -14.27
CA LEU A 442 24.61 2.64 -13.32
C LEU A 442 26.10 2.25 -13.52
N GLY A 443 26.79 2.79 -14.52
CA GLY A 443 28.23 2.61 -14.78
C GLY A 443 29.07 3.89 -14.66
N ASP A 444 30.35 3.88 -15.10
CA ASP A 444 31.28 5.02 -15.03
C ASP A 444 30.98 6.18 -16.02
N GLY A 445 30.01 6.01 -16.91
CA GLY A 445 29.64 7.00 -17.91
C GLY A 445 28.63 8.03 -17.40
N GLN A 446 29.07 9.27 -17.18
CA GLN A 446 28.13 10.38 -17.00
C GLN A 446 27.46 10.71 -18.33
N LEU A 447 26.12 10.69 -18.37
CA LEU A 447 25.39 11.18 -19.52
C LEU A 447 25.57 12.69 -19.67
N PRO A 448 25.83 13.21 -20.89
CA PRO A 448 25.85 14.65 -21.13
C PRO A 448 24.54 15.30 -20.70
N ARG A 449 24.62 16.55 -20.22
CA ARG A 449 23.42 17.30 -19.78
C ARG A 449 22.35 17.40 -20.86
N ALA A 450 22.74 17.59 -22.12
CA ALA A 450 21.80 17.62 -23.24
C ALA A 450 21.01 16.30 -23.39
N THR A 451 21.68 15.15 -23.26
CA THR A 451 21.06 13.82 -23.32
C THR A 451 20.14 13.59 -22.12
N LEU A 452 20.57 13.98 -20.92
CA LEU A 452 19.74 13.94 -19.72
C LEU A 452 18.49 14.82 -19.88
N ASP A 453 18.65 16.03 -20.40
CA ASP A 453 17.55 16.97 -20.59
C ASP A 453 16.54 16.46 -21.61
N LEU A 454 17.01 15.86 -22.71
CA LEU A 454 16.19 15.24 -23.73
C LEU A 454 15.38 14.06 -23.16
N LEU A 455 16.05 13.12 -22.47
CA LEU A 455 15.41 11.93 -21.93
C LEU A 455 14.42 12.29 -20.80
N LEU A 456 14.78 13.23 -19.92
CA LEU A 456 13.96 13.60 -18.76
C LEU A 456 12.88 14.64 -19.07
N ALA A 457 12.87 15.28 -20.25
CA ALA A 457 11.85 16.28 -20.59
C ALA A 457 10.40 15.77 -20.40
N PRO A 458 10.00 14.59 -20.94
CA PRO A 458 8.64 14.09 -20.74
C PRO A 458 8.33 13.75 -19.26
N TYR A 459 9.33 13.29 -18.50
CA TYR A 459 9.16 13.02 -17.07
C TYR A 459 8.97 14.32 -16.27
N ARG A 460 9.68 15.40 -16.63
CA ARG A 460 9.52 16.71 -15.99
C ARG A 460 8.13 17.29 -16.23
N GLU A 461 7.64 17.21 -17.45
CA GLU A 461 6.27 17.63 -17.79
C GLU A 461 5.21 16.85 -17.00
N GLU A 462 5.36 15.52 -16.94
CA GLU A 462 4.49 14.66 -16.15
C GLU A 462 4.53 15.01 -14.66
N HIS A 463 5.73 15.21 -14.12
CA HIS A 463 5.91 15.56 -12.72
C HIS A 463 5.29 16.92 -12.38
N LEU A 464 5.50 17.94 -13.23
CA LEU A 464 4.91 19.26 -13.05
C LEU A 464 3.39 19.20 -13.04
N TRP A 465 2.78 18.51 -14.02
CA TRP A 465 1.33 18.35 -14.06
C TRP A 465 0.77 17.59 -12.87
N ASN A 466 1.42 16.49 -12.49
CA ASN A 466 0.99 15.71 -11.33
C ASN A 466 1.04 16.54 -10.05
N ASN A 467 2.03 17.43 -9.90
CA ASN A 467 2.12 18.35 -8.76
C ASN A 467 0.99 19.39 -8.79
N GLU A 468 0.64 19.93 -9.96
CA GLU A 468 -0.48 20.87 -10.11
C GLU A 468 -1.83 20.21 -9.77
N VAL A 469 -2.08 19.01 -10.31
CA VAL A 469 -3.29 18.23 -10.02
C VAL A 469 -3.33 17.84 -8.54
N PHE A 470 -2.20 17.46 -7.95
CA PHE A 470 -2.13 17.13 -6.53
C PHE A 470 -2.42 18.35 -5.64
N ALA A 471 -1.84 19.51 -5.96
CA ALA A 471 -2.09 20.72 -5.19
C ALA A 471 -3.55 21.20 -5.31
N LEU A 472 -4.19 20.98 -6.46
CA LEU A 472 -5.63 21.20 -6.64
C LEU A 472 -6.45 20.18 -5.84
N TYR A 473 -6.05 18.92 -5.85
CA TYR A 473 -6.67 17.85 -5.08
C TYR A 473 -6.64 18.14 -3.58
N GLU A 474 -5.51 18.59 -3.04
CA GLU A 474 -5.38 19.04 -1.65
C GLU A 474 -6.26 20.26 -1.36
N ALA A 475 -6.27 21.26 -2.25
CA ALA A 475 -7.09 22.46 -2.06
C ALA A 475 -8.60 22.15 -2.11
N ALA A 476 -9.01 21.20 -2.95
CA ALA A 476 -10.40 20.78 -3.10
C ALA A 476 -10.83 19.80 -2.00
N HIS A 477 -9.86 19.14 -1.36
CA HIS A 477 -10.13 18.20 -0.29
C HIS A 477 -10.66 18.92 0.96
N ARG A 478 -11.83 18.49 1.43
CA ARG A 478 -12.45 18.99 2.64
C ARG A 478 -12.04 18.06 3.78
N VAL A 479 -10.91 18.39 4.41
CA VAL A 479 -10.34 17.61 5.50
C VAL A 479 -11.35 17.53 6.65
N LYS A 480 -11.86 16.33 6.96
CA LYS A 480 -12.72 16.11 8.13
C LYS A 480 -11.91 16.15 9.45
N TYR A 481 -10.67 15.67 9.41
CA TYR A 481 -9.75 15.68 10.56
C TYR A 481 -8.46 16.41 10.17
N ALA A 482 -8.25 17.63 10.67
CA ALA A 482 -7.13 18.52 10.28
C ALA A 482 -5.70 17.95 10.53
N TRP A 483 -5.60 16.70 10.97
CA TRP A 483 -4.40 15.98 11.39
C TRP A 483 -4.30 14.55 10.80
N SER A 484 -5.20 14.19 9.87
CA SER A 484 -5.10 12.96 9.08
C SER A 484 -4.47 13.29 7.72
N GLY A 485 -3.34 12.66 7.40
CA GLY A 485 -2.76 12.64 6.05
C GLY A 485 -1.79 11.46 5.86
N GLY A 486 -1.48 11.08 4.62
CA GLY A 486 -0.53 9.98 4.33
C GLY A 486 0.88 10.23 4.91
N TYR A 487 1.49 9.22 5.56
CA TYR A 487 2.77 9.36 6.30
C TYR A 487 3.97 9.83 5.46
N LEU A 488 3.93 9.68 4.13
CA LEU A 488 4.96 10.14 3.20
C LEU A 488 4.69 11.53 2.61
N GLN A 489 3.53 12.13 2.92
CA GLN A 489 3.18 13.44 2.37
C GLN A 489 4.10 14.50 2.96
N ASP A 490 4.75 15.24 2.06
CA ASP A 490 5.61 16.37 2.42
C ASP A 490 4.79 17.38 3.25
N GLY A 491 5.33 17.77 4.41
CA GLY A 491 4.64 18.66 5.35
C GLY A 491 3.81 17.96 6.44
N SER A 492 3.64 16.63 6.39
CA SER A 492 3.02 15.90 7.50
C SER A 492 3.89 15.93 8.77
N PRO A 493 3.30 15.85 9.99
CA PRO A 493 4.08 15.85 11.23
C PRO A 493 5.07 14.68 11.34
N PHE A 494 4.72 13.50 10.82
CA PHE A 494 5.63 12.35 10.79
C PHE A 494 6.77 12.56 9.80
N TRP A 495 6.48 12.99 8.56
CA TRP A 495 7.51 13.35 7.59
C TRP A 495 8.46 14.40 8.16
N TRP A 496 7.92 15.45 8.81
CA TRP A 496 8.72 16.48 9.45
C TRP A 496 9.60 15.91 10.57
N SER A 497 9.03 15.06 11.44
CA SER A 497 9.78 14.42 12.53
C SER A 497 10.85 13.45 12.01
N TYR A 498 10.55 12.71 10.94
CA TYR A 498 11.49 11.80 10.31
C TYR A 498 12.65 12.57 9.65
N GLU A 499 12.33 13.56 8.83
CA GLU A 499 13.29 14.33 8.03
C GLU A 499 14.12 15.30 8.88
N TYR A 500 13.51 15.94 9.89
CA TYR A 500 14.17 16.96 10.70
C TYR A 500 14.59 16.52 12.10
N ALA A 501 14.09 15.40 12.62
CA ALA A 501 14.54 14.85 13.90
C ALA A 501 15.29 13.51 13.74
N PHE A 502 14.65 12.47 13.20
CA PHE A 502 15.24 11.13 13.15
C PHE A 502 16.46 11.04 12.22
N LYS A 503 16.35 11.55 10.99
CA LYS A 503 17.40 11.48 9.98
C LYS A 503 18.67 12.26 10.38
N PRO A 504 18.59 13.48 10.94
CA PRO A 504 19.78 14.15 11.49
C PRO A 504 20.37 13.41 12.70
N LEU A 505 19.53 12.92 13.63
CA LEU A 505 20.03 12.17 14.80
C LEU A 505 20.76 10.88 14.40
N THR A 506 20.19 10.11 13.47
CA THR A 506 20.85 8.91 12.94
C THR A 506 22.13 9.25 12.19
N ALA A 507 22.15 10.32 11.39
CA ALA A 507 23.37 10.80 10.74
C ALA A 507 24.47 11.17 11.76
N THR A 508 24.12 11.84 12.88
CA THR A 508 25.10 12.16 13.94
C THR A 508 25.64 10.90 14.61
N MET A 509 24.82 9.88 14.82
CA MET A 509 25.24 8.61 15.39
C MET A 509 26.25 7.90 14.47
N PHE A 510 25.98 7.83 13.17
CA PHE A 510 26.90 7.24 12.19
C PHE A 510 28.20 8.05 12.05
N ALA A 511 28.12 9.40 12.09
CA ALA A 511 29.31 10.26 12.07
C ALA A 511 30.22 10.03 13.28
N LEU A 512 29.64 9.91 14.48
CA LEU A 512 30.40 9.58 15.70
C LEU A 512 31.00 8.17 15.63
N LEU A 513 30.23 7.19 15.14
CA LEU A 513 30.71 5.82 14.93
C LEU A 513 31.94 5.80 14.02
N ALA A 514 31.93 6.55 12.92
CA ALA A 514 33.06 6.65 12.01
C ALA A 514 34.32 7.17 12.70
N PHE A 515 34.21 8.19 13.57
CA PHE A 515 35.35 8.72 14.32
C PHE A 515 35.89 7.72 15.36
N TYR A 516 35.00 6.99 16.06
CA TYR A 516 35.40 5.93 16.99
C TYR A 516 36.07 4.77 16.28
N VAL A 517 35.53 4.34 15.13
CA VAL A 517 36.14 3.30 14.30
C VAL A 517 37.50 3.75 13.81
N ALA A 518 37.62 4.97 13.27
CA ALA A 518 38.91 5.51 12.82
C ALA A 518 39.94 5.61 13.97
N SER A 519 39.53 6.06 15.16
CA SER A 519 40.40 6.14 16.34
C SER A 519 40.79 4.76 16.88
N ALA A 520 39.85 3.83 16.97
CA ALA A 520 40.10 2.46 17.40
C ALA A 520 41.02 1.74 16.41
N ALA A 521 40.77 1.91 15.11
CA ALA A 521 41.59 1.38 14.05
C ALA A 521 43.00 1.99 14.12
N PHE A 522 43.16 3.32 14.21
CA PHE A 522 44.46 3.98 14.38
C PHE A 522 45.24 3.49 15.63
N ARG A 523 44.55 3.30 16.77
CA ARG A 523 45.18 2.73 17.99
C ARG A 523 45.53 1.26 17.85
N ALA A 524 44.76 0.48 17.09
CA ALA A 524 45.04 -0.92 16.78
C ALA A 524 46.10 -1.08 15.66
N PHE A 525 46.27 -0.08 14.80
CA PHE A 525 47.16 -0.05 13.64
C PHE A 525 48.62 0.29 13.98
N ARG A 526 49.21 -0.48 14.92
CA ARG A 526 50.62 -0.86 14.75
C ARG A 526 50.58 -2.25 14.11
N ALA A 527 50.78 -2.34 12.80
CA ALA A 527 50.83 -3.62 12.08
C ALA A 527 51.98 -4.48 12.64
N LYS A 528 51.64 -5.32 13.62
CA LYS A 528 52.58 -6.19 14.35
C LYS A 528 52.36 -7.67 14.03
N ASN A 529 51.29 -8.02 13.33
CA ASN A 529 50.93 -9.39 12.96
C ASN A 529 50.23 -9.45 11.59
N LEU A 530 50.18 -10.66 11.02
CA LEU A 530 49.67 -10.91 9.67
C LEU A 530 48.17 -10.62 9.56
N GLU A 531 47.43 -10.86 10.64
CA GLU A 531 45.98 -10.66 10.68
C GLU A 531 45.62 -9.17 10.59
N ALA A 532 46.33 -8.30 11.31
CA ALA A 532 46.12 -6.85 11.21
C ALA A 532 46.49 -6.31 9.82
N PHE A 533 47.51 -6.91 9.18
CA PHE A 533 47.89 -6.55 7.81
C PHE A 533 46.80 -6.94 6.79
N LEU A 534 46.27 -8.16 6.86
CA LEU A 534 45.19 -8.62 5.97
C LEU A 534 43.92 -7.77 6.12
N LEU A 535 43.55 -7.43 7.35
CA LEU A 535 42.40 -6.58 7.65
C LEU A 535 42.61 -5.16 7.11
N LEU A 536 43.79 -4.56 7.34
CA LEU A 536 44.13 -3.23 6.84
C LEU A 536 44.18 -3.18 5.30
N ALA A 537 44.79 -4.18 4.66
CA ALA A 537 44.86 -4.27 3.20
C ALA A 537 43.45 -4.38 2.59
N THR A 538 42.59 -5.21 3.19
CA THR A 538 41.21 -5.38 2.73
C THR A 538 40.38 -4.11 2.93
N ALA A 539 40.49 -3.46 4.09
CA ALA A 539 39.82 -2.19 4.36
C ALA A 539 40.29 -1.07 3.40
N PHE A 540 41.60 -1.02 3.12
CA PHE A 540 42.17 -0.07 2.17
C PHE A 540 41.65 -0.29 0.75
N ILE A 541 41.62 -1.54 0.27
CA ILE A 541 41.07 -1.90 -1.05
C ILE A 541 39.60 -1.48 -1.15
N ILE A 542 38.78 -1.81 -0.14
CA ILE A 542 37.34 -1.48 -0.13
C ILE A 542 37.14 0.05 -0.13
N LEU A 543 37.84 0.78 0.72
CA LEU A 543 37.70 2.23 0.82
C LEU A 543 38.13 2.90 -0.49
N LEU A 544 39.25 2.46 -1.06
CA LEU A 544 39.77 3.01 -2.30
C LEU A 544 38.84 2.70 -3.48
N GLY A 545 38.29 1.48 -3.56
CA GLY A 545 37.34 1.05 -4.60
C GLY A 545 35.95 1.68 -4.49
N ARG A 546 35.62 2.29 -3.34
CA ARG A 546 34.40 3.09 -3.16
C ARG A 546 34.60 4.58 -3.49
N THR A 547 35.82 4.97 -3.87
CA THR A 547 36.11 6.34 -4.32
C THR A 547 36.45 6.37 -5.81
N PRO A 548 36.15 7.48 -6.52
CA PRO A 548 36.52 7.64 -7.94
C PRO A 548 38.03 7.44 -8.19
N THR A 549 38.87 7.75 -7.20
CA THR A 549 40.33 7.59 -7.27
C THR A 549 40.77 6.14 -7.44
N GLY A 550 40.07 5.17 -6.85
CA GLY A 550 40.43 3.75 -6.96
C GLY A 550 40.24 3.21 -8.37
N VAL A 551 39.12 3.60 -9.00
CA VAL A 551 38.80 3.24 -10.40
C VAL A 551 39.82 3.84 -11.35
N TRP A 552 40.14 5.13 -11.17
CA TRP A 552 41.13 5.82 -12.00
C TRP A 552 42.50 5.15 -11.96
N LEU A 553 42.96 4.71 -10.78
CA LEU A 553 44.30 4.13 -10.59
C LEU A 553 44.49 2.80 -11.33
N THR A 554 43.43 2.00 -11.48
CA THR A 554 43.48 0.69 -12.15
C THR A 554 42.80 0.66 -13.52
N SER A 555 42.39 1.81 -14.05
CA SER A 555 41.72 1.95 -15.34
C SER A 555 42.56 1.51 -16.55
N GLY A 556 43.89 1.56 -16.46
CA GLY A 556 44.80 1.15 -17.53
C GLY A 556 45.12 -0.36 -17.60
N LEU A 557 44.51 -1.19 -16.75
CA LEU A 557 44.73 -2.64 -16.77
C LEU A 557 43.93 -3.31 -17.91
N PRO A 558 44.55 -4.24 -18.68
CA PRO A 558 43.86 -4.96 -19.74
C PRO A 558 42.77 -5.90 -19.19
N ASP A 559 41.73 -6.18 -19.98
CA ASP A 559 40.54 -6.92 -19.54
C ASP A 559 40.82 -8.33 -19.01
N SER A 560 41.89 -8.97 -19.48
CA SER A 560 42.37 -10.26 -18.97
C SER A 560 42.79 -10.22 -17.50
N LEU A 561 43.11 -9.03 -16.96
CA LEU A 561 43.45 -8.77 -15.56
C LEU A 561 42.37 -7.95 -14.85
N SER A 562 41.15 -7.92 -15.37
CA SER A 562 40.02 -7.19 -14.79
C SER A 562 39.74 -7.52 -13.32
N ILE A 563 40.07 -8.73 -12.86
CA ILE A 563 39.93 -9.12 -11.44
C ILE A 563 40.84 -8.34 -10.48
N LEU A 564 41.94 -7.77 -10.98
CA LEU A 564 42.89 -6.97 -10.20
C LEU A 564 42.50 -5.48 -10.13
N ARG A 565 41.44 -5.07 -10.85
CA ARG A 565 40.89 -3.71 -10.75
C ARG A 565 40.27 -3.53 -9.36
N ILE A 566 40.55 -2.42 -8.71
CA ILE A 566 40.23 -2.22 -7.28
C ILE A 566 38.71 -2.28 -7.03
N GLU A 567 37.90 -1.81 -7.97
CA GLU A 567 36.45 -1.90 -7.97
C GLU A 567 35.95 -3.35 -8.04
N ASN A 568 36.55 -4.19 -8.88
CA ASN A 568 36.18 -5.59 -9.03
C ASN A 568 36.64 -6.41 -7.83
N MET A 569 37.82 -6.12 -7.28
CA MET A 569 38.29 -6.71 -6.02
C MET A 569 37.35 -6.34 -4.87
N THR A 570 36.91 -5.07 -4.79
CA THR A 570 35.94 -4.61 -3.79
C THR A 570 34.61 -5.32 -3.94
N ALA A 571 34.09 -5.42 -5.18
CA ALA A 571 32.86 -6.13 -5.48
C ALA A 571 32.97 -7.62 -5.11
N PHE A 572 34.09 -8.28 -5.42
CA PHE A 572 34.34 -9.68 -5.06
C PHE A 572 34.40 -9.87 -3.54
N ILE A 573 35.16 -9.04 -2.83
CA ILE A 573 35.27 -9.10 -1.36
C ILE A 573 33.89 -8.92 -0.72
N LEU A 574 33.07 -7.99 -1.20
CA LEU A 574 31.74 -7.75 -0.64
C LEU A 574 30.71 -8.82 -1.03
N SER A 575 30.66 -9.21 -2.29
CA SER A 575 29.64 -10.15 -2.78
C SER A 575 29.92 -11.60 -2.38
N VAL A 576 31.19 -12.00 -2.35
CA VAL A 576 31.59 -13.39 -2.06
C VAL A 576 32.06 -13.53 -0.62
N ILE A 577 33.15 -12.86 -0.24
CA ILE A 577 33.82 -13.09 1.05
C ILE A 577 32.98 -12.58 2.22
N ASN A 578 32.47 -11.35 2.13
CA ASN A 578 31.63 -10.75 3.17
C ASN A 578 30.31 -11.51 3.31
N THR A 579 29.65 -11.84 2.20
CA THR A 579 28.43 -12.68 2.23
C THR A 579 28.69 -14.04 2.85
N ALA A 580 29.77 -14.74 2.49
CA ALA A 580 30.14 -16.03 3.08
C ALA A 580 30.45 -15.89 4.58
N GLY A 581 31.20 -14.86 4.97
CA GLY A 581 31.53 -14.54 6.35
C GLY A 581 30.29 -14.23 7.19
N ASN A 582 29.39 -13.38 6.69
CA ASN A 582 28.12 -13.07 7.35
C ASN A 582 27.26 -14.31 7.53
N ARG A 583 27.18 -15.19 6.53
CA ARG A 583 26.46 -16.46 6.65
C ARG A 583 27.09 -17.36 7.72
N ALA A 584 28.42 -17.50 7.72
CA ALA A 584 29.13 -18.29 8.73
C ALA A 584 28.95 -17.73 10.15
N ILE A 585 29.02 -16.40 10.31
CA ILE A 585 28.79 -15.71 11.59
C ILE A 585 27.34 -15.89 12.03
N MET A 586 26.36 -15.69 11.15
CA MET A 586 24.94 -15.88 11.47
C MET A 586 24.64 -17.32 11.90
N ILE A 587 25.20 -18.31 11.19
CA ILE A 587 25.09 -19.72 11.56
C ILE A 587 25.78 -19.98 12.90
N GLY A 588 26.98 -19.42 13.12
CA GLY A 588 27.71 -19.53 14.37
C GLY A 588 27.00 -18.90 15.56
N ILE A 589 26.38 -17.72 15.37
CA ILE A 589 25.55 -17.05 16.36
C ILE A 589 24.31 -17.88 16.63
N ALA A 590 23.61 -18.36 15.60
CA ALA A 590 22.44 -19.22 15.77
C ALA A 590 22.78 -20.50 16.55
N LEU A 591 23.87 -21.18 16.19
CA LEU A 591 24.38 -22.36 16.92
C LEU A 591 24.83 -22.01 18.34
N GLY A 592 25.43 -20.84 18.54
CA GLY A 592 25.81 -20.31 19.85
C GLY A 592 24.61 -20.02 20.74
N ILE A 593 23.54 -19.44 20.18
CA ILE A 593 22.26 -19.22 20.85
C ILE A 593 21.61 -20.56 21.19
N VAL A 594 21.58 -21.50 20.26
CA VAL A 594 21.04 -22.86 20.49
C VAL A 594 21.84 -23.57 21.58
N SER A 595 23.17 -23.52 21.53
CA SER A 595 24.07 -24.13 22.51
C SER A 595 23.92 -23.50 23.90
N THR A 596 23.87 -22.16 23.97
CA THR A 596 23.66 -21.44 25.24
C THR A 596 22.27 -21.73 25.79
N SER A 597 21.25 -21.73 24.93
CA SER A 597 19.89 -22.12 25.30
C SER A 597 19.85 -23.57 25.81
N LEU A 598 20.60 -24.49 25.19
CA LEU A 598 20.71 -25.88 25.62
C LEU A 598 21.46 -26.03 26.95
N LYS A 599 22.54 -25.29 27.18
CA LYS A 599 23.25 -25.24 28.46
C LYS A 599 22.36 -24.69 29.58
N ILE A 600 21.54 -23.69 29.26
CA ILE A 600 20.53 -23.16 30.17
C ILE A 600 19.40 -24.19 30.41
N LEU A 601 18.92 -24.88 29.37
CA LEU A 601 17.91 -25.95 29.42
C LEU A 601 18.36 -27.12 30.32
N LEU A 602 19.63 -27.53 30.20
CA LEU A 602 20.25 -28.60 30.97
C LEU A 602 20.72 -28.15 32.37
N GLY A 603 20.57 -26.86 32.70
CA GLY A 603 20.95 -26.30 34.01
C GLY A 603 22.45 -26.20 34.26
N VAL A 604 23.26 -26.29 33.21
CA VAL A 604 24.73 -26.20 33.23
C VAL A 604 25.19 -24.75 33.32
N ASP A 605 24.48 -23.81 32.69
CA ASP A 605 24.77 -22.38 32.77
C ASP A 605 23.77 -21.64 33.68
N ARG A 606 24.29 -20.99 34.73
CA ARG A 606 23.54 -20.32 35.80
C ARG A 606 23.75 -18.79 35.82
N SER A 607 24.48 -18.24 34.85
CA SER A 607 24.93 -16.83 34.84
C SER A 607 23.81 -15.78 34.92
N TYR A 608 22.62 -16.05 34.35
CA TYR A 608 21.47 -15.15 34.42
C TYR A 608 20.79 -15.07 35.80
N LEU A 609 21.29 -15.81 36.80
CA LEU A 609 20.74 -15.90 38.15
C LEU A 609 21.36 -14.96 39.18
N GLY A 610 22.37 -14.17 38.79
CA GLY A 610 23.02 -13.22 39.69
C GLY A 610 23.83 -13.87 40.81
N SER A 611 24.14 -15.16 40.75
CA SER A 611 25.16 -15.77 41.61
C SER A 611 26.52 -15.59 40.95
N GLY A 612 27.32 -14.66 41.46
CA GLY A 612 28.75 -14.61 41.14
C GLY A 612 29.43 -15.90 41.62
N ASP A 613 30.09 -16.58 40.69
CA ASP A 613 31.55 -16.55 40.54
C ASP A 613 31.90 -16.66 39.05
#